data_AF-A0A925YGV9-F1
#
_entry.id   AF-A0A925YGV9-F1
#
_cell.length_a   1.000
_cell.length_b   1.000
_cell.length_c   1.000
_cell.angle_alpha   90.00
_cell.angle_beta   90.00
_cell.angle_gamma   90.00
#
_symmetry.space_group_name_H-M   'P 1'
#
loop_
_entity.id
_entity.type
_entity.pdbx_description
1 polymer ?
#
loop_
_entity_poly.entity_id
_entity_poly.type
_entity_poly.pdbx_seq_one_letter_code
_entity_poly.pdbx_strand_id
1 'polypeptide(L)'
;MTFKKLIAITFFAVLFSFFGAANANAGWVIEGSVGKGGRVNAPRGWEPTNVMVAPGYQFLGILRAQLGLVGDLGDVKNSKFDLQLRPMLGIYLPIFPIYGRAIFAFQNLVNGPRHMAIG
;
A
#
# COMPACT_ATOMS: atom_id res chain seq x y z
N MET A 1 -39.77 -7.47 18.82
CA MET A 1 -38.42 -7.62 18.23
C MET A 1 -38.05 -9.10 18.31
N THR A 2 -37.70 -9.76 17.20
CA THR A 2 -37.44 -11.22 17.18
C THR A 2 -36.02 -11.54 17.66
N PHE A 3 -35.85 -12.69 18.33
CA PHE A 3 -34.57 -13.14 18.89
C PHE A 3 -33.39 -13.10 17.89
N LYS A 4 -33.65 -13.42 16.61
CA LYS A 4 -32.66 -13.33 15.52
C LYS A 4 -32.16 -11.90 15.25
N LYS A 5 -33.04 -10.90 15.37
CA LYS A 5 -32.67 -9.48 15.20
C LYS A 5 -31.84 -8.98 16.37
N LEU A 6 -32.14 -9.47 17.58
CA LEU A 6 -31.34 -9.15 18.78
C LEU A 6 -29.92 -9.69 18.64
N ILE A 7 -29.74 -10.95 18.22
CA ILE A 7 -28.41 -11.54 17.98
C ILE A 7 -27.63 -10.74 16.93
N ALA A 8 -28.26 -10.37 15.81
CA ALA A 8 -27.60 -9.61 14.75
C ALA A 8 -27.13 -8.23 15.25
N ILE A 9 -27.96 -7.54 16.03
CA ILE A 9 -27.63 -6.22 16.60
C ILE A 9 -26.52 -6.35 17.65
N THR A 10 -26.58 -7.36 18.52
CA THR A 10 -25.53 -7.59 19.52
C THR A 10 -24.21 -7.97 18.85
N PHE A 11 -24.24 -8.80 17.82
CA PHE A 11 -23.03 -9.15 17.05
C PHE A 11 -22.44 -7.90 16.37
N PHE A 12 -23.27 -7.07 15.75
CA PHE A 12 -22.83 -5.83 15.12
C PHE A 12 -22.27 -4.83 16.13
N ALA A 13 -22.91 -4.67 17.30
CA ALA A 13 -22.44 -3.78 18.36
C ALA A 13 -21.13 -4.27 19.00
N VAL A 14 -20.97 -5.58 19.22
CA VAL A 14 -19.73 -6.17 19.72
C VAL A 14 -18.61 -6.01 18.69
N LEU A 15 -18.88 -6.30 17.41
CA LEU A 15 -17.92 -6.10 16.32
C LEU A 15 -17.47 -4.64 16.27
N PHE A 16 -18.42 -3.69 16.29
CA PHE A 16 -18.12 -2.26 16.24
C PHE A 16 -17.37 -1.77 17.49
N SER A 17 -17.65 -2.32 18.67
CA SER A 17 -16.92 -1.99 19.91
C SER A 17 -15.50 -2.56 19.93
N PHE A 18 -15.31 -3.75 19.35
CA PHE A 18 -13.98 -4.38 19.22
C PHE A 18 -13.10 -3.64 18.20
N PHE A 19 -13.69 -3.12 17.12
CA PHE A 19 -12.98 -2.29 16.14
C PHE A 19 -12.86 -0.82 16.56
N GLY A 20 -13.78 -0.29 17.37
CA GLY A 20 -13.81 1.12 17.79
C GLY A 20 -12.79 1.48 18.87
N ALA A 21 -12.25 0.50 19.60
CA ALA A 21 -11.21 0.70 20.61
C ALA A 21 -9.78 0.77 20.01
N ALA A 22 -9.62 0.51 18.72
CA ALA A 22 -8.38 0.80 18.02
C ALA A 22 -8.25 2.32 17.93
N ASN A 23 -7.45 2.90 18.84
CA ASN A 23 -7.11 4.32 18.87
C ASN A 23 -7.03 4.87 17.44
N ALA A 24 -7.96 5.78 17.09
CA ALA A 24 -7.95 6.54 15.86
C ALA A 24 -6.75 7.50 15.87
N ASN A 25 -5.55 6.93 15.87
CA ASN A 25 -4.31 7.67 15.87
C ASN A 25 -4.06 8.12 14.44
N ALA A 26 -4.13 9.43 14.26
CA ALA A 26 -3.58 10.10 13.12
C ALA A 26 -2.10 10.36 13.41
N GLY A 27 -1.21 10.01 12.50
CA GLY A 27 0.22 10.09 12.80
C GLY A 27 1.10 9.92 11.58
N TRP A 28 2.30 10.46 11.68
CA TRP A 28 3.35 10.29 10.68
C TRP A 28 3.84 8.85 10.67
N VAL A 29 4.02 8.31 9.47
CA VAL A 29 4.53 6.96 9.25
C VAL A 29 5.59 7.01 8.17
N ILE A 30 6.65 6.21 8.33
CA ILE A 30 7.66 6.02 7.29
C ILE A 30 7.74 4.52 7.04
N GLU A 31 7.47 4.11 5.81
CA GLU A 31 7.55 2.71 5.39
C GLU A 31 8.79 2.54 4.50
N GLY A 32 9.65 1.60 4.85
CA GLY A 32 10.77 1.17 4.01
C GLY A 32 10.51 -0.25 3.53
N SER A 33 10.73 -0.51 2.24
CA SER A 33 10.65 -1.88 1.72
C SER A 33 11.74 -2.15 0.70
N VAL A 34 12.22 -3.39 0.70
CA VAL A 34 13.08 -3.93 -0.37
C VAL A 34 12.39 -5.19 -0.88
N GLY A 35 12.20 -5.30 -2.18
CA GLY A 35 11.45 -6.42 -2.73
C GLY A 35 11.75 -6.67 -4.20
N LYS A 36 11.33 -7.84 -4.66
CA LYS A 36 11.40 -8.26 -6.06
C LYS A 36 10.02 -8.67 -6.52
N GLY A 37 9.46 -7.93 -7.49
CA GLY A 37 8.15 -8.20 -8.05
C GLY A 37 8.18 -9.37 -9.03
N GLY A 38 7.07 -10.10 -9.14
CA GLY A 38 6.85 -11.08 -10.21
C GLY A 38 5.73 -10.60 -11.12
N ARG A 39 6.01 -10.40 -12.41
CA ARG A 39 4.98 -10.11 -13.41
C ARG A 39 4.27 -11.38 -13.81
N VAL A 40 2.97 -11.44 -13.50
CA VAL A 40 2.08 -12.53 -13.95
C VAL A 40 1.53 -12.30 -15.37
N ASN A 41 1.55 -11.05 -15.84
CA ASN A 41 1.16 -10.64 -17.19
C ASN A 41 2.34 -10.76 -18.17
N ALA A 42 2.06 -10.96 -19.46
CA ALA A 42 3.08 -11.08 -20.49
C ALA A 42 3.78 -9.72 -20.78
N PRO A 43 5.12 -9.68 -20.95
CA PRO A 43 6.05 -10.79 -20.75
C PRO A 43 6.21 -11.12 -19.26
N ARG A 44 6.00 -12.40 -18.92
CA ARG A 44 6.18 -12.90 -17.56
C ARG A 44 7.66 -12.83 -17.21
N GLY A 45 7.96 -12.38 -16.01
CA GLY A 45 9.34 -12.25 -15.58
C GLY A 45 9.44 -11.68 -14.18
N TRP A 46 10.64 -11.79 -13.62
CA TRP A 46 10.97 -11.09 -12.39
C TRP A 46 11.25 -9.63 -12.70
N GLU A 47 10.61 -8.75 -11.96
CA GLU A 47 10.95 -7.33 -11.95
C GLU A 47 12.33 -7.14 -11.29
N PRO A 48 13.03 -6.04 -11.61
CA PRO A 48 14.23 -5.67 -10.89
C PRO A 48 13.95 -5.55 -9.39
N THR A 49 14.97 -5.82 -8.57
CA THR A 49 14.87 -5.58 -7.13
C THR A 49 14.68 -4.09 -6.90
N ASN A 50 13.68 -3.70 -6.12
CA ASN A 50 13.39 -2.30 -5.83
C ASN A 50 13.60 -1.98 -4.36
N VAL A 51 14.00 -0.75 -4.10
CA VAL A 51 14.09 -0.16 -2.78
C VAL A 51 13.11 1.00 -2.73
N MET A 52 12.23 1.01 -1.74
CA MET A 52 11.23 2.04 -1.55
C MET A 52 11.35 2.67 -0.18
N VAL A 53 11.24 3.99 -0.13
CA VAL A 53 10.98 4.76 1.10
C VAL A 53 9.71 5.56 0.88
N ALA A 54 8.72 5.37 1.76
CA ALA A 54 7.39 5.94 1.64
C ALA A 54 7.00 6.66 2.94
N PRO A 55 7.39 7.94 3.12
CA PRO A 55 6.80 8.79 4.14
C PRO A 55 5.30 8.98 3.87
N GLY A 56 4.52 9.07 4.93
CA GLY A 56 3.09 9.26 4.83
C GLY A 56 2.43 9.59 6.14
N TYR A 57 1.11 9.62 6.09
CA TYR A 57 0.26 9.96 7.21
C TYR A 57 -0.88 8.95 7.32
N GLN A 58 -1.07 8.42 8.52
CA GLN A 58 -2.16 7.52 8.86
C GLN A 58 -3.36 8.32 9.35
N PHE A 59 -4.56 7.91 8.96
CA PHE A 59 -5.84 8.47 9.35
C PHE A 59 -6.71 7.35 9.91
N LEU A 60 -7.36 7.62 11.05
CA LEU A 60 -8.37 6.73 11.64
C LEU A 60 -7.88 5.29 11.88
N GLY A 61 -6.57 5.09 12.07
CA GLY A 61 -6.00 3.76 12.30
C GLY A 61 -6.03 2.80 11.09
N ILE A 62 -6.72 3.14 10.00
CA ILE A 62 -6.99 2.22 8.88
C ILE A 62 -6.53 2.78 7.53
N LEU A 63 -6.65 4.08 7.31
CA LEU A 63 -6.28 4.70 6.04
C LEU A 63 -4.87 5.25 6.12
N ARG A 64 -4.07 5.08 5.06
CA ARG A 64 -2.74 5.70 4.97
C ARG A 64 -2.57 6.35 3.61
N ALA A 65 -2.20 7.63 3.62
CA ALA A 65 -1.69 8.32 2.44
C ALA A 65 -0.17 8.36 2.51
N GLN A 66 0.51 7.86 1.49
CA GLN A 66 1.97 7.77 1.43
C GLN A 66 2.49 8.31 0.10
N LEU A 67 3.72 8.79 0.12
CA LEU A 67 4.45 9.20 -1.08
C LEU A 67 5.72 8.36 -1.20
N GLY A 68 5.68 7.33 -2.03
CA GLY A 68 6.80 6.42 -2.25
C GLY A 68 7.85 7.02 -3.18
N LEU A 69 9.11 6.98 -2.76
CA LEU A 69 10.28 7.14 -3.61
C LEU A 69 10.85 5.75 -3.84
N VAL A 70 10.84 5.29 -5.10
CA VAL A 70 11.27 3.94 -5.48
C VAL A 70 12.50 4.03 -6.37
N GLY A 71 13.56 3.33 -6.00
CA GLY A 71 14.74 3.10 -6.84
C GLY A 71 14.81 1.64 -7.27
N ASP A 72 14.88 1.40 -8.58
CA ASP A 72 15.08 0.05 -9.12
C ASP A 72 16.58 -0.26 -9.24
N LEU A 73 17.03 -1.36 -8.62
CA LEU A 73 18.38 -1.87 -8.76
C LEU A 73 18.50 -2.56 -10.12
N GLY A 74 19.57 -2.29 -10.87
CA GLY A 74 19.83 -2.89 -12.18
C GLY A 74 20.27 -4.37 -12.13
N ASP A 75 19.63 -5.20 -11.29
CA ASP A 75 20.02 -6.60 -11.05
C ASP A 75 19.51 -7.59 -12.10
N VAL A 76 18.58 -7.15 -12.96
CA VAL A 76 18.07 -7.93 -14.11
C VAL A 76 18.76 -7.44 -15.40
N LYS A 77 19.15 -8.38 -16.29
CA LYS A 77 19.75 -8.03 -17.60
C LYS A 77 18.89 -6.99 -18.32
N ASN A 78 19.51 -5.89 -18.76
CA ASN A 78 18.91 -4.71 -19.40
C ASN A 78 18.06 -3.78 -18.49
N SER A 79 18.12 -3.92 -17.17
CA SER A 79 17.50 -2.96 -16.24
C SER A 79 18.42 -1.76 -15.99
N LYS A 80 17.90 -0.53 -16.16
CA LYS A 80 18.59 0.70 -15.78
C LYS A 80 18.10 1.15 -14.42
N PHE A 81 18.94 1.85 -13.66
CA PHE A 81 18.50 2.54 -12.46
C PHE A 81 17.44 3.59 -12.84
N ASP A 82 16.24 3.44 -12.31
CA ASP A 82 15.16 4.42 -12.43
C ASP A 82 14.68 4.85 -11.05
N LEU A 83 14.32 6.13 -10.95
CA LEU A 83 13.71 6.73 -9.78
C LEU A 83 12.25 7.03 -10.11
N GLN A 84 11.36 6.46 -9.32
CA GLN A 84 9.92 6.59 -9.48
C GLN A 84 9.30 7.28 -8.27
N LEU A 85 8.33 8.15 -8.51
CA LEU A 85 7.48 8.74 -7.48
C LEU A 85 6.15 8.04 -7.49
N ARG A 86 5.72 7.52 -6.34
CA ARG A 86 4.53 6.71 -6.19
C ARG A 86 3.59 7.26 -5.12
N PRO A 87 2.66 8.18 -5.43
CA PRO A 87 1.57 8.50 -4.52
C PRO A 87 0.71 7.26 -4.27
N MET A 88 0.48 6.97 -3.01
CA MET A 88 -0.17 5.75 -2.56
C MET A 88 -1.27 6.06 -1.55
N LEU A 89 -2.41 5.39 -1.71
CA LEU A 89 -3.48 5.40 -0.73
C LEU A 89 -3.81 3.95 -0.36
N GLY A 90 -3.67 3.60 0.91
CA GLY A 90 -3.86 2.24 1.37
C GLY A 90 -4.85 2.11 2.52
N ILE A 91 -5.46 0.93 2.59
CA ILE A 91 -6.32 0.47 3.65
C ILE A 91 -5.56 -0.65 4.39
N TYR A 92 -5.20 -0.36 5.63
CA TYR A 92 -4.42 -1.23 6.51
C TYR A 92 -5.32 -1.72 7.64
N LEU A 93 -5.70 -3.00 7.57
CA LEU A 93 -6.50 -3.61 8.62
C LEU A 93 -5.59 -3.90 9.83
N PRO A 94 -5.92 -3.44 11.05
CA PRO A 94 -5.03 -3.58 12.21
C PRO A 94 -4.82 -5.03 12.67
N ILE A 95 -5.72 -5.95 12.30
CA ILE A 95 -5.72 -7.35 12.76
C ILE A 95 -5.14 -8.30 11.72
N PHE A 96 -5.32 -8.00 10.43
CA PHE A 96 -4.91 -8.88 9.36
C PHE A 96 -3.63 -8.36 8.70
N PRO A 97 -2.63 -9.21 8.41
CA PRO A 97 -1.41 -8.82 7.70
C PRO A 97 -1.68 -8.66 6.19
N ILE A 98 -2.86 -8.15 5.84
CA ILE A 98 -3.33 -7.94 4.48
C ILE A 98 -3.77 -6.48 4.41
N TYR A 99 -3.20 -5.76 3.45
CA TYR A 99 -3.55 -4.38 3.16
C TYR A 99 -3.73 -4.22 1.66
N GLY A 100 -4.69 -3.37 1.29
CA GLY A 100 -4.89 -2.94 -0.09
C GLY A 100 -4.24 -1.59 -0.28
N ARG A 101 -3.60 -1.35 -1.43
CA ARG A 101 -2.98 -0.06 -1.75
C ARG A 101 -3.22 0.29 -3.21
N ALA A 102 -3.81 1.45 -3.45
CA ALA A 102 -3.85 2.08 -4.75
C ALA A 102 -2.56 2.86 -4.95
N ILE A 103 -1.88 2.64 -6.07
CA ILE A 103 -0.57 3.18 -6.40
C ILE A 103 -0.65 3.91 -7.74
N PHE A 104 -0.34 5.21 -7.73
CA PHE A 104 -0.06 5.96 -8.93
C PHE A 104 1.44 5.99 -9.12
N ALA A 105 1.98 5.48 -10.22
CA ALA A 105 3.42 5.45 -10.46
C ALA A 105 3.82 6.43 -11.56
N PHE A 106 4.72 7.37 -11.22
CA PHE A 106 5.37 8.28 -12.14
C PHE A 106 6.82 7.81 -12.34
N GLN A 107 7.11 7.28 -13.53
CA GLN A 107 8.38 6.65 -13.90
C GLN A 107 9.29 7.62 -14.66
N ASN A 108 10.59 7.30 -14.74
CA ASN A 108 11.60 8.08 -15.48
C ASN A 108 11.71 9.54 -15.01
N LEU A 109 11.80 9.78 -13.70
CA LEU A 109 12.00 11.14 -13.19
C LEU A 109 13.38 11.71 -13.51
N VAL A 110 14.37 10.83 -13.75
CA VAL A 110 15.77 11.21 -13.98
C VAL A 110 16.20 10.97 -15.43
N ASN A 111 15.75 9.89 -16.07
CA ASN A 111 16.26 9.47 -17.38
C ASN A 111 15.12 9.11 -18.36
N GLY A 112 14.70 10.06 -19.22
CA GLY A 112 13.83 9.79 -20.38
C GLY A 112 12.38 10.32 -20.28
N PRO A 113 11.49 9.95 -21.23
CA PRO A 113 10.11 10.42 -21.24
C PRO A 113 9.32 9.88 -20.04
N ARG A 114 8.52 10.75 -19.42
CA ARG A 114 7.73 10.44 -18.22
C ARG A 114 6.56 9.54 -18.59
N HIS A 115 6.39 8.44 -17.85
CA HIS A 115 5.24 7.54 -18.00
C HIS A 115 4.42 7.48 -16.71
N MET A 116 3.09 7.45 -16.85
CA MET A 116 2.15 7.30 -15.75
C MET A 116 1.55 5.88 -15.79
N ALA A 117 1.54 5.20 -14.65
CA ALA A 117 0.88 3.91 -14.47
C ALA A 117 -0.02 3.95 -13.23
N ILE A 118 -1.07 3.13 -13.22
CA ILE A 118 -2.05 3.01 -12.13
C ILE A 118 -2.16 1.53 -11.76
N GLY A 119 -2.12 1.21 -10.47
CA GLY A 119 -2.21 -0.16 -9.95
C GLY A 119 -2.73 -0.23 -8.52
#